data_AF-A0A1H3E735-F1
#
_entry.id   AF-A0A1H3E735-F1
#
_cell.length_a   1.000
_cell.length_b   1.000
_cell.length_c   1.000
_cell.angle_alpha   90.00
_cell.angle_beta   90.00
_cell.angle_gamma   90.00
#
_symmetry.space_group_name_H-M   'P 1'
#
loop_
_entity.id
_entity.type
_entity.pdbx_description
1 polymer ?
#
loop_
_entity_poly.entity_id
_entity_poly.type
_entity_poly.pdbx_seq_one_letter_code
_entity_poly.pdbx_strand_id
1 'polypeptide(L)'
;MEDRDLSRQAADAAVDTAEFALNMAKVMESSQQIWLRLLKTQMNDDKPLHADPLNAFPAFAELQHAVLNHPQQVAERSMQLWANQAELWRRATSQWFGTEPPADPVAAPARGDKRFKHDSWSRDRVFDYIKQSYLLTASYLENVADDVGEDLAPRDRKKIGFLMRQWIEAMSPSNFAATNPEVIEATLAQKGDNLVRGLRMMAEDLERGKGTLIIRQTDMKAFKVGRDMAVTPGKVVFENDILQLLQYAPATEQVHQTPILFIPPWINKYYILDLNAQKSMVKWMTEQGFTVFLISWVNPDERHRDHTWESYLVEGAMTAIEKVLEETGEKTLNLSAYCIGGTLTATMLAIMAKTGDKRVKSCTFFTALTDFEDAGDLQVFVDENTLDVVDDQMDKGFLPAEAMATTFNMLRSTDLIWNYVVSNYYLGKEPFPFDLLYWNADSVAMPAKLHHYYLERFYNDNAFSRGDLRMLNVDVTISDIKVPVYAMASKEDHIAPAAAVYRGVRMMTGARERRFVLAGSGHIAGVINPPELKKYQHWVDGDFSEGELTGWLETAEERPGSWWPDWAAWLAKKSGKMVPAREPGAVLGVLEDAPGSFVKKRFDEG
;
A
#
# COMPACT_ATOMS: atom_id res chain seq x y z
N MET A 1 39.07 17.37 -48.53
CA MET A 1 37.83 16.66 -48.11
C MET A 1 37.71 16.69 -46.58
N GLU A 2 38.82 16.60 -45.84
CA GLU A 2 38.88 16.84 -44.37
C GLU A 2 38.40 18.22 -43.91
N ASP A 3 38.72 19.30 -44.63
CA ASP A 3 38.37 20.67 -44.21
C ASP A 3 36.85 20.97 -44.21
N ARG A 4 36.10 20.30 -45.10
CA ARG A 4 34.64 20.36 -45.14
C ARG A 4 33.99 19.52 -44.04
N ASP A 5 34.69 18.50 -43.54
CA ASP A 5 34.22 17.62 -42.48
C ASP A 5 34.39 18.29 -41.11
N LEU A 6 35.54 18.96 -40.88
CA LEU A 6 35.80 19.78 -39.70
C LEU A 6 34.85 20.98 -39.58
N SER A 7 34.58 21.68 -40.69
CA SER A 7 33.61 22.78 -40.72
C SER A 7 32.17 22.34 -40.42
N ARG A 8 31.81 21.11 -40.82
CA ARG A 8 30.48 20.54 -40.57
C ARG A 8 30.35 20.08 -39.12
N GLN A 9 31.36 19.42 -38.58
CA GLN A 9 31.44 19.03 -37.17
C GLN A 9 31.38 20.24 -36.22
N ALA A 10 32.06 21.35 -36.57
CA ALA A 10 32.00 22.58 -35.79
C ALA A 10 30.61 23.26 -35.83
N ALA A 11 29.92 23.20 -36.98
CA ALA A 11 28.56 23.72 -37.11
C ALA A 11 27.54 22.88 -36.33
N ASP A 12 27.64 21.55 -36.42
CA ASP A 12 26.80 20.62 -35.67
C ASP A 12 27.01 20.77 -34.15
N ALA A 13 28.26 20.90 -33.69
CA ALA A 13 28.58 21.16 -32.28
C ALA A 13 28.06 22.52 -31.77
N ALA A 14 28.07 23.56 -32.61
CA ALA A 14 27.52 24.87 -32.26
C ALA A 14 25.98 24.84 -32.13
N VAL A 15 25.30 24.10 -33.00
CA VAL A 15 23.84 23.87 -32.94
C VAL A 15 23.49 23.08 -31.67
N ASP A 16 24.23 22.02 -31.37
CA ASP A 16 24.03 21.20 -30.17
C ASP A 16 24.21 22.01 -28.88
N THR A 17 25.22 22.89 -28.84
CA THR A 17 25.49 23.78 -27.69
C THR A 17 24.37 24.81 -27.52
N ALA A 18 23.85 25.37 -28.61
CA ALA A 18 22.75 26.33 -28.56
C ALA A 18 21.43 25.69 -28.10
N GLU A 19 21.13 24.47 -28.58
CA GLU A 19 19.95 23.70 -28.17
C GLU A 19 20.01 23.35 -26.68
N PHE A 20 21.17 22.88 -26.20
CA PHE A 20 21.40 22.62 -24.78
C PHE A 20 21.17 23.88 -23.93
N ALA A 21 21.76 25.02 -24.32
CA ALA A 21 21.60 26.28 -23.60
C ALA A 21 20.13 26.75 -23.54
N LEU A 22 19.39 26.62 -24.65
CA LEU A 22 17.96 26.94 -24.70
C LEU A 22 17.14 26.06 -23.76
N ASN A 23 17.39 24.75 -23.76
CA ASN A 23 16.67 23.82 -22.89
C ASN A 23 17.01 24.06 -21.42
N MET A 24 18.27 24.37 -21.08
CA MET A 24 18.65 24.74 -19.71
C MET A 24 18.01 26.06 -19.26
N ALA A 25 17.79 27.02 -20.16
CA ALA A 25 17.02 28.23 -19.84
C ALA A 25 15.55 27.91 -19.50
N LYS A 26 14.90 27.02 -20.27
CA LYS A 26 13.54 26.53 -19.97
C LYS A 26 13.49 25.79 -18.64
N VAL A 27 14.51 24.98 -18.32
CA VAL A 27 14.64 24.26 -17.04
C VAL A 27 14.68 25.27 -15.88
N MET A 28 15.49 26.32 -16.01
CA MET A 28 15.61 27.36 -14.98
C MET A 28 14.27 28.10 -14.78
N GLU A 29 13.62 28.50 -15.87
CA GLU A 29 12.32 29.19 -15.83
C GLU A 29 11.24 28.30 -15.19
N SER A 30 11.10 27.05 -15.66
CA SER A 30 10.11 26.10 -15.14
C SER A 30 10.35 25.79 -13.66
N SER A 31 11.61 25.61 -13.25
CA SER A 31 11.97 25.39 -11.85
C SER A 31 11.57 26.57 -10.97
N GLN A 32 11.82 27.80 -11.42
CA GLN A 32 11.41 29.00 -10.67
C GLN A 32 9.88 29.07 -10.52
N GLN A 33 9.12 28.77 -11.58
CA GLN A 33 7.66 28.78 -11.52
C GLN A 33 7.11 27.73 -10.55
N ILE A 34 7.65 26.51 -10.58
CA ILE A 34 7.28 25.43 -9.65
C ILE A 34 7.58 25.83 -8.20
N TRP A 35 8.79 26.35 -7.94
CA TRP A 35 9.18 26.83 -6.61
C TRP A 35 8.26 27.93 -6.09
N LEU A 36 7.93 28.92 -6.93
CA LEU A 36 7.01 29.99 -6.54
C LEU A 36 5.60 29.48 -6.25
N ARG A 37 5.12 28.48 -6.99
CA ARG A 37 3.82 27.84 -6.71
C ARG A 37 3.86 27.11 -5.37
N LEU A 38 4.87 26.29 -5.11
CA LEU A 38 5.05 25.58 -3.83
C LEU A 38 5.08 26.53 -2.63
N LEU A 39 5.87 27.61 -2.74
CA LEU A 39 5.95 28.64 -1.70
C LEU A 39 4.61 29.33 -1.46
N LYS A 40 3.87 29.68 -2.52
CA LYS A 40 2.54 30.30 -2.39
C LYS A 40 1.55 29.37 -1.70
N THR A 41 1.57 28.07 -2.00
CA THR A 41 0.71 27.10 -1.32
C THR A 41 1.04 27.04 0.17
N GLN A 42 2.32 26.92 0.54
CA GLN A 42 2.75 26.89 1.94
C GLN A 42 2.39 28.18 2.71
N MET A 43 2.41 29.34 2.04
CA MET A 43 2.06 30.62 2.66
C MET A 43 0.55 30.85 2.80
N ASN A 44 -0.27 30.18 1.98
CA ASN A 44 -1.73 30.34 1.97
C ASN A 44 -2.47 29.22 2.71
N ASP A 45 -1.76 28.22 3.23
CA ASP A 45 -2.36 27.17 4.05
C ASP A 45 -2.55 27.74 5.47
N ASP A 46 -3.77 28.16 5.80
CA ASP A 46 -4.15 28.68 7.13
C ASP A 46 -4.09 27.62 8.24
N LYS A 47 -3.66 26.40 7.91
CA LYS A 47 -3.51 25.29 8.85
C LYS A 47 -2.33 25.51 9.81
N PRO A 48 -2.43 25.07 11.08
CA PRO A 48 -1.32 25.11 12.00
C PRO A 48 -0.10 24.42 11.40
N LEU A 49 1.03 25.12 11.32
CA LEU A 49 2.32 24.49 11.02
C LEU A 49 2.71 23.64 12.22
N HIS A 50 2.39 22.34 12.17
CA HIS A 50 2.97 21.38 13.11
C HIS A 50 4.46 21.24 12.79
N ALA A 51 5.31 21.64 13.74
CA ALA A 51 6.77 21.52 13.57
C ALA A 51 7.23 20.06 13.45
N ASP A 52 6.40 19.10 13.89
CA ASP A 52 6.68 17.68 13.88
C ASP A 52 5.42 16.82 13.63
N PRO A 53 4.89 16.81 12.38
CA PRO A 53 3.61 16.16 12.06
C PRO A 53 3.66 14.63 12.14
N LEU A 54 4.86 14.03 12.18
CA LEU A 54 5.06 12.59 12.30
C LEU A 54 5.47 12.19 13.72
N ASN A 55 5.52 13.14 14.65
CA ASN A 55 6.04 12.93 15.99
C ASN A 55 7.44 12.25 16.00
N ALA A 56 8.32 12.72 15.11
CA ALA A 56 9.67 12.22 14.88
C ALA A 56 10.71 12.81 15.86
N PHE A 57 10.53 14.04 16.36
CA PHE A 57 11.50 14.68 17.26
C PHE A 57 11.69 13.92 18.58
N PRO A 58 10.63 13.47 19.28
CA PRO A 58 10.82 12.66 20.49
C PRO A 58 11.53 11.34 20.19
N ALA A 59 11.17 10.68 19.08
CA ALA A 59 11.81 9.45 18.65
C ALA A 59 13.32 9.65 18.37
N PHE A 60 13.71 10.75 17.71
CA PHE A 60 15.12 11.07 17.49
C PHE A 60 15.85 11.52 18.76
N ALA A 61 15.16 12.18 19.70
CA ALA A 61 15.73 12.52 21.00
C ALA A 61 16.03 11.26 21.83
N GLU A 62 15.11 10.28 21.85
CA GLU A 62 15.32 8.97 22.47
C GLU A 62 16.47 8.21 21.82
N LEU A 63 16.56 8.21 20.48
CA LEU A 63 17.71 7.64 19.79
C LEU A 63 19.01 8.33 20.21
N GLN A 64 19.03 9.66 20.31
CA GLN A 64 20.21 10.40 20.76
C GLN A 64 20.59 10.03 22.19
N HIS A 65 19.61 9.90 23.10
CA HIS A 65 19.83 9.44 24.46
C HIS A 65 20.39 8.01 24.51
N ALA A 66 19.83 7.09 23.73
CA ALA A 66 20.32 5.72 23.61
C ALA A 66 21.77 5.69 23.10
N VAL A 67 22.07 6.44 22.03
CA VAL A 67 23.43 6.60 21.49
C VAL A 67 24.42 7.10 22.55
N LEU A 68 24.02 8.08 23.38
CA LEU A 68 24.85 8.60 24.47
C LEU A 68 25.06 7.59 25.61
N ASN A 69 24.11 6.68 25.83
CA ASN A 69 24.20 5.63 26.85
C ASN A 69 24.97 4.38 26.39
N HIS A 70 25.18 4.22 25.08
CA HIS A 70 26.00 3.14 24.50
C HIS A 70 27.27 3.64 23.80
N PRO A 71 28.11 4.47 24.46
CA PRO A 71 29.25 5.13 23.79
C PRO A 71 30.29 4.13 23.26
N GLN A 72 30.44 2.97 23.90
CA GLN A 72 31.36 1.94 23.45
C GLN A 72 30.88 1.27 22.16
N GLN A 73 29.61 0.85 22.08
CA GLN A 73 29.03 0.21 20.89
C GLN A 73 29.05 1.18 19.71
N VAL A 74 28.65 2.44 19.94
CA VAL A 74 28.68 3.49 18.92
C VAL A 74 30.12 3.76 18.46
N ALA A 75 31.08 3.84 19.38
CA ALA A 75 32.49 4.02 19.03
C ALA A 75 33.04 2.84 18.22
N GLU A 76 32.70 1.60 18.57
CA GLU A 76 33.07 0.39 17.81
C GLU A 76 32.51 0.43 16.38
N ARG A 77 31.23 0.76 16.22
CA ARG A 77 30.61 0.93 14.89
C ARG A 77 31.21 2.09 14.11
N SER A 78 31.51 3.22 14.75
CA SER A 78 32.17 4.35 14.12
C SER A 78 33.58 3.99 13.65
N MET A 79 34.37 3.28 14.47
CA MET A 79 35.69 2.79 14.08
C MET A 79 35.60 1.83 12.89
N GLN A 80 34.60 0.95 12.87
CA GLN A 80 34.34 0.05 11.75
C GLN A 80 34.00 0.82 10.47
N LEU A 81 33.15 1.85 10.55
CA LEU A 81 32.85 2.73 9.41
C LEU A 81 34.12 3.42 8.91
N TRP A 82 34.93 4.00 9.80
CA TRP A 82 36.20 4.66 9.42
C TRP A 82 37.16 3.69 8.75
N ALA A 83 37.30 2.47 9.26
CA ALA A 83 38.14 1.44 8.65
C ALA A 83 37.65 1.07 7.24
N ASN A 84 36.34 0.86 7.08
CA ASN A 84 35.74 0.54 5.78
C ASN A 84 35.87 1.71 4.79
N GLN A 85 35.68 2.95 5.24
CA GLN A 85 35.82 4.15 4.41
C GLN A 85 37.28 4.39 4.01
N ALA A 86 38.24 4.15 4.91
CA ALA A 86 39.66 4.22 4.61
C ALA A 86 40.08 3.15 3.59
N GLU A 87 39.55 1.93 3.71
CA GLU A 87 39.77 0.88 2.72
C GLU A 87 39.17 1.24 1.36
N LEU A 88 37.95 1.78 1.33
CA LEU A 88 37.32 2.28 0.11
C LEU A 88 38.15 3.39 -0.55
N TRP A 89 38.61 4.38 0.23
CA TRP A 89 39.47 5.45 -0.25
C TRP A 89 40.80 4.93 -0.80
N ARG A 90 41.44 4.00 -0.09
CA ARG A 90 42.69 3.36 -0.52
C ARG A 90 42.49 2.65 -1.86
N ARG A 91 41.41 1.87 -2.02
CA ARG A 91 41.07 1.19 -3.27
C ARG A 91 40.80 2.16 -4.40
N ALA A 92 39.99 3.19 -4.19
CA ALA A 92 39.70 4.21 -5.20
C ALA A 92 40.98 4.93 -5.65
N THR A 93 41.85 5.27 -4.71
CA THR A 93 43.16 5.89 -4.99
C THR A 93 44.05 4.96 -5.80
N SER A 94 44.17 3.68 -5.41
CA SER A 94 44.96 2.69 -6.17
C SER A 94 44.43 2.50 -7.59
N GLN A 95 43.11 2.40 -7.77
CA GLN A 95 42.48 2.32 -9.09
C GLN A 95 42.78 3.57 -9.95
N TRP A 96 42.74 4.78 -9.37
CA TRP A 96 43.12 6.00 -10.08
C TRP A 96 44.56 5.98 -10.59
N PHE A 97 45.46 5.30 -9.88
CA PHE A 97 46.86 5.07 -10.31
C PHE A 97 47.07 3.81 -11.17
N GLY A 98 46.00 3.17 -11.66
CA GLY A 98 46.08 2.14 -12.71
C GLY A 98 46.26 0.71 -12.20
N THR A 99 46.11 0.44 -10.91
CA THR A 99 46.08 -0.94 -10.40
C THR A 99 44.70 -1.57 -10.61
N GLU A 100 44.65 -2.84 -11.05
CA GLU A 100 43.39 -3.58 -11.12
C GLU A 100 42.79 -3.77 -9.72
N PRO A 101 41.47 -3.56 -9.57
CA PRO A 101 40.81 -3.74 -8.29
C PRO A 101 40.66 -5.22 -7.91
N PRO A 102 40.55 -5.53 -6.60
CA PRO A 102 40.03 -6.82 -6.15
C PRO A 102 38.63 -7.08 -6.74
N ALA A 103 38.29 -8.36 -6.97
CA ALA A 103 37.01 -8.74 -7.57
C ALA A 103 35.79 -8.34 -6.73
N ASP A 104 35.92 -8.32 -5.40
CA ASP A 104 34.81 -8.04 -4.49
C ASP A 104 34.79 -6.58 -4.02
N PRO A 105 33.64 -5.86 -4.12
CA PRO A 105 33.51 -4.50 -3.61
C PRO A 105 33.59 -4.46 -2.07
N VAL A 106 33.91 -3.30 -1.50
CA VAL A 106 33.89 -3.10 -0.03
C VAL A 106 32.46 -3.16 0.50
N ALA A 107 31.51 -2.61 -0.27
CA ALA A 107 30.09 -2.71 -0.01
C ALA A 107 29.32 -3.00 -1.30
N ALA A 108 28.35 -3.89 -1.24
CA ALA A 108 27.48 -4.25 -2.36
C ALA A 108 26.02 -3.89 -2.05
N PRO A 109 25.23 -3.46 -3.06
CA PRO A 109 23.80 -3.28 -2.87
C PRO A 109 23.13 -4.60 -2.43
N ALA A 110 22.05 -4.49 -1.66
CA ALA A 110 21.24 -5.64 -1.30
C ALA A 110 20.68 -6.34 -2.56
N ARG A 111 20.43 -7.65 -2.46
CA ARG A 111 19.89 -8.43 -3.57
C ARG A 111 18.54 -7.84 -4.02
N GLY A 112 18.47 -7.39 -5.27
CA GLY A 112 17.26 -6.81 -5.84
C GLY A 112 17.15 -5.29 -5.76
N ASP A 113 18.14 -4.60 -5.18
CA ASP A 113 18.20 -3.13 -5.19
C ASP A 113 18.39 -2.60 -6.63
N LYS A 114 17.36 -1.94 -7.15
CA LYS A 114 17.33 -1.43 -8.52
C LYS A 114 17.99 -0.06 -8.68
N ARG A 115 18.28 0.66 -7.58
CA ARG A 115 18.81 2.03 -7.60
C ARG A 115 20.16 2.12 -8.30
N PHE A 116 20.97 1.07 -8.17
CA PHE A 116 22.34 1.00 -8.68
C PHE A 116 22.48 0.12 -9.93
N LYS A 117 21.42 -0.02 -10.73
CA LYS A 117 21.39 -0.92 -11.90
C LYS A 117 22.20 -0.40 -13.11
N HIS A 118 22.35 0.92 -13.26
CA HIS A 118 23.11 1.52 -14.36
C HIS A 118 24.58 1.10 -14.31
N ASP A 119 25.16 0.66 -15.43
CA ASP A 119 26.53 0.11 -15.50
C ASP A 119 27.59 1.05 -14.91
N SER A 120 27.43 2.37 -15.08
CA SER A 120 28.35 3.38 -14.53
C SER A 120 28.47 3.31 -13.01
N TRP A 121 27.45 2.85 -12.29
CA TRP A 121 27.55 2.66 -10.83
C TRP A 121 28.62 1.64 -10.42
N SER A 122 29.06 0.77 -11.33
CA SER A 122 30.10 -0.22 -11.07
C SER A 122 31.33 -0.05 -11.97
N ARG A 123 31.18 0.55 -13.15
CA ARG A 123 32.28 0.76 -14.10
C ARG A 123 33.01 2.08 -13.92
N ASP A 124 32.29 3.13 -13.56
CA ASP A 124 32.89 4.44 -13.34
C ASP A 124 33.39 4.56 -11.89
N ARG A 125 34.64 4.97 -11.73
CA ARG A 125 35.33 4.99 -10.43
C ARG A 125 34.72 5.98 -9.45
N VAL A 126 34.18 7.10 -9.93
CA VAL A 126 33.57 8.13 -9.09
C VAL A 126 32.21 7.65 -8.61
N PHE A 127 31.37 7.15 -9.52
CA PHE A 127 30.06 6.64 -9.16
C PHE A 127 30.13 5.39 -8.29
N ASP A 128 31.08 4.49 -8.54
CA ASP A 128 31.32 3.31 -7.69
C ASP A 128 31.76 3.72 -6.27
N TYR A 129 32.64 4.71 -6.13
CA TYR A 129 33.02 5.26 -4.82
C TYR A 129 31.81 5.87 -4.09
N ILE A 130 31.02 6.71 -4.77
CA ILE A 130 29.82 7.36 -4.19
C ILE A 130 28.82 6.29 -3.72
N LYS A 131 28.54 5.29 -4.55
CA LYS A 131 27.65 4.16 -4.20
C LYS A 131 28.15 3.43 -2.97
N GLN A 132 29.40 2.99 -2.94
CA GLN A 132 29.93 2.21 -1.82
C GLN A 132 30.01 3.03 -0.54
N SER A 133 30.40 4.31 -0.63
CA SER A 133 30.44 5.23 0.52
C SER A 133 29.04 5.42 1.12
N TYR A 134 28.02 5.56 0.27
CA TYR A 134 26.63 5.62 0.71
C TYR A 134 26.20 4.32 1.39
N LEU A 135 26.46 3.15 0.79
CA LEU A 135 26.06 1.85 1.35
C LEU A 135 26.72 1.57 2.70
N LEU A 136 28.00 1.95 2.86
CA LEU A 136 28.70 1.86 4.15
C LEU A 136 28.07 2.74 5.21
N THR A 137 27.72 3.98 4.85
CA THR A 137 27.08 4.94 5.77
C THR A 137 25.67 4.48 6.15
N ALA A 138 24.89 4.00 5.17
CA ALA A 138 23.56 3.44 5.38
C ALA A 138 23.61 2.25 6.34
N SER A 139 24.49 1.28 6.09
CA SER A 139 24.67 0.12 6.98
C SER A 139 25.13 0.53 8.37
N TYR A 140 26.00 1.54 8.50
CA TYR A 140 26.39 2.07 9.81
C TYR A 140 25.18 2.61 10.58
N LEU A 141 24.33 3.43 9.95
CA LEU A 141 23.17 4.03 10.59
C LEU A 141 22.12 2.99 11.00
N GLU A 142 21.88 1.99 10.15
CA GLU A 142 21.01 0.86 10.45
C GLU A 142 21.54 0.06 11.65
N ASN A 143 22.82 -0.33 11.62
CA ASN A 143 23.44 -1.09 12.70
C ASN A 143 23.48 -0.33 14.03
N VAL A 144 23.72 1.00 14.01
CA VAL A 144 23.66 1.81 15.23
C VAL A 144 22.25 1.84 15.78
N ALA A 145 21.24 2.04 14.93
CA ALA A 145 19.84 2.05 15.37
C ALA A 145 19.40 0.69 15.93
N ASP A 146 19.90 -0.42 15.37
CA ASP A 146 19.61 -1.77 15.84
C ASP A 146 20.30 -2.07 17.19
N ASP A 147 21.60 -1.76 17.31
CA ASP A 147 22.39 -2.04 18.53
C ASP A 147 21.89 -1.22 19.74
N VAL A 148 21.66 0.08 19.54
CA VAL A 148 21.17 0.97 20.64
C VAL A 148 19.67 0.83 20.85
N GLY A 149 18.98 0.15 19.94
CA GLY A 149 17.54 -0.02 19.98
C GLY A 149 17.07 -0.89 21.15
N GLU A 150 17.90 -1.79 21.67
CA GLU A 150 17.53 -2.78 22.70
C GLU A 150 16.93 -2.16 23.98
N ASP A 151 17.40 -0.97 24.37
CA ASP A 151 16.94 -0.24 25.56
C ASP A 151 15.66 0.60 25.31
N LEU A 152 15.26 0.75 24.04
CA LEU A 152 14.07 1.51 23.66
C LEU A 152 12.81 0.66 23.76
N ALA A 153 11.68 1.32 24.07
CA ALA A 153 10.37 0.70 23.98
C ALA A 153 10.13 0.18 22.54
N PRO A 154 9.46 -0.98 22.35
CA PRO A 154 9.30 -1.59 21.03
C PRO A 154 8.70 -0.66 19.96
N ARG A 155 7.75 0.19 20.37
CA ARG A 155 7.10 1.19 19.50
C ARG A 155 8.09 2.24 18.99
N ASP A 156 8.91 2.78 19.88
CA ASP A 156 9.91 3.80 19.55
C ASP A 156 11.02 3.21 18.68
N ARG A 157 11.50 2.01 19.00
CA ARG A 157 12.46 1.27 18.17
C ARG A 157 11.97 1.10 16.74
N LYS A 158 10.71 0.67 16.57
CA LYS A 158 10.09 0.49 15.26
C LYS A 158 9.95 1.80 14.50
N LYS A 159 9.52 2.86 15.18
CA LYS A 159 9.38 4.21 14.63
C LYS A 159 10.72 4.79 14.19
N ILE A 160 11.76 4.69 15.01
CA ILE A 160 13.12 5.11 14.68
C ILE A 160 13.64 4.33 13.48
N GLY A 161 13.52 2.98 13.50
CA GLY A 161 13.97 2.15 12.38
C GLY A 161 13.28 2.53 11.07
N PHE A 162 11.97 2.79 11.10
CA PHE A 162 11.23 3.27 9.94
C PHE A 162 11.72 4.63 9.45
N LEU A 163 11.79 5.64 10.33
CA LEU A 163 12.23 7.00 9.98
C LEU A 163 13.68 7.04 9.48
N MET A 164 14.56 6.24 10.10
CA MET A 164 15.95 6.11 9.68
C MET A 164 16.06 5.52 8.28
N ARG A 165 15.31 4.44 7.97
CA ARG A 165 15.23 3.90 6.62
C ARG A 165 14.73 4.94 5.63
N GLN A 166 13.65 5.66 5.94
CA GLN A 166 13.13 6.73 5.09
C GLN A 166 14.19 7.82 4.80
N TRP A 167 14.96 8.22 5.82
CA TRP A 167 16.02 9.20 5.67
C TRP A 167 17.19 8.67 4.81
N ILE A 168 17.65 7.44 5.08
CA ILE A 168 18.69 6.75 4.30
C ILE A 168 18.26 6.64 2.84
N GLU A 169 17.02 6.25 2.58
CA GLU A 169 16.44 6.13 1.25
C GLU A 169 16.40 7.49 0.54
N ALA A 170 15.93 8.54 1.22
CA ALA A 170 15.87 9.90 0.68
C ALA A 170 17.26 10.45 0.31
N MET A 171 18.27 10.17 1.13
CA MET A 171 19.65 10.61 0.92
C MET A 171 20.42 9.76 -0.10
N SER A 172 19.78 8.80 -0.76
CA SER A 172 20.43 7.99 -1.79
C SER A 172 20.99 8.87 -2.92
N PRO A 173 22.26 8.68 -3.34
CA PRO A 173 22.84 9.45 -4.45
C PRO A 173 22.13 9.18 -5.78
N SER A 174 21.36 8.10 -5.89
CA SER A 174 20.52 7.82 -7.06
C SER A 174 19.32 8.77 -7.19
N ASN A 175 18.92 9.47 -6.13
CA ASN A 175 17.75 10.35 -6.11
C ASN A 175 18.04 11.78 -6.58
N PHE A 176 19.30 12.13 -6.83
CA PHE A 176 19.70 13.49 -7.22
C PHE A 176 20.24 13.50 -8.65
N ALA A 177 19.73 14.42 -9.47
CA ALA A 177 20.11 14.52 -10.88
C ALA A 177 21.63 14.68 -11.08
N ALA A 178 22.31 15.41 -10.18
CA ALA A 178 23.74 15.68 -10.26
C ALA A 178 24.65 14.50 -9.89
N THR A 179 24.11 13.46 -9.24
CA THR A 179 24.86 12.27 -8.81
C THR A 179 24.32 10.98 -9.41
N ASN A 180 23.30 11.06 -10.26
CA ASN A 180 22.73 9.91 -10.95
C ASN A 180 23.31 9.79 -12.38
N PRO A 181 24.10 8.75 -12.68
CA PRO A 181 24.76 8.61 -13.97
C PRO A 181 23.77 8.45 -15.14
N GLU A 182 22.64 7.75 -14.94
CA GLU A 182 21.61 7.61 -15.99
C GLU A 182 21.02 8.97 -16.35
N VAL A 183 20.77 9.82 -15.34
CA VAL A 183 20.23 11.17 -15.54
C VAL A 183 21.25 12.07 -16.24
N ILE A 184 22.51 12.05 -15.82
CA ILE A 184 23.58 12.85 -16.42
C ILE A 184 23.76 12.44 -17.89
N GLU A 185 23.86 11.14 -18.16
CA GLU A 185 23.99 10.61 -19.51
C GLU A 185 22.80 10.99 -20.39
N ALA A 186 21.57 10.79 -19.91
CA ALA A 186 20.36 11.19 -20.63
C ALA A 186 20.29 12.69 -20.89
N THR A 187 20.72 13.52 -19.93
CA THR A 187 20.72 14.99 -20.04
C THR A 187 21.69 15.46 -21.11
N LEU A 188 22.89 14.89 -21.17
CA LEU A 188 23.85 15.19 -22.23
C LEU A 188 23.37 14.68 -23.59
N ALA A 189 22.91 13.43 -23.65
CA ALA A 189 22.46 12.79 -24.89
C ALA A 189 21.21 13.46 -25.50
N GLN A 190 20.31 13.97 -24.67
CA GLN A 190 19.07 14.62 -25.08
C GLN A 190 19.15 16.15 -24.99
N LYS A 191 20.36 16.70 -24.82
CA LYS A 191 20.61 18.15 -24.76
C LYS A 191 19.66 18.88 -23.79
N GLY A 192 19.41 18.28 -22.62
CA GLY A 192 18.55 18.81 -21.56
C GLY A 192 17.04 18.65 -21.76
N ASP A 193 16.56 18.11 -22.89
CA ASP A 193 15.12 17.99 -23.17
C ASP A 193 14.39 17.05 -22.19
N ASN A 194 15.08 16.02 -21.68
CA ASN A 194 14.56 15.15 -20.61
C ASN A 194 14.11 15.93 -19.37
N LEU A 195 14.89 16.92 -18.94
CA LEU A 195 14.57 17.77 -17.79
C LEU A 195 13.40 18.71 -18.11
N VAL A 196 13.34 19.24 -19.32
CA VAL A 196 12.22 20.09 -19.78
C VAL A 196 10.90 19.30 -19.72
N ARG A 197 10.88 18.10 -20.30
CA ARG A 197 9.71 17.21 -20.26
C ARG A 197 9.34 16.82 -18.83
N GLY A 198 10.35 16.53 -18.00
CA GLY A 198 10.16 16.16 -16.60
C GLY A 198 9.58 17.27 -15.74
N LEU A 199 10.09 18.50 -15.86
CA LEU A 199 9.55 19.66 -15.14
C LEU A 199 8.15 20.03 -15.61
N ARG A 200 7.82 19.83 -16.89
CA ARG A 200 6.44 19.97 -17.37
C ARG A 200 5.51 18.99 -16.65
N MET A 201 5.89 17.72 -16.53
CA MET A 201 5.10 16.73 -15.78
C MET A 201 4.98 17.09 -14.30
N MET A 202 6.04 17.60 -13.67
CA MET A 202 5.99 18.08 -12.27
C MET A 202 5.03 19.26 -12.11
N ALA A 203 5.03 20.21 -13.04
CA ALA A 203 4.11 21.35 -13.01
C ALA A 203 2.65 20.92 -13.16
N GLU A 204 2.36 19.99 -14.08
CA GLU A 204 1.04 19.38 -14.25
C GLU A 204 0.60 18.62 -12.99
N ASP A 205 1.50 17.87 -12.35
CA ASP A 205 1.23 17.12 -11.12
C ASP A 205 0.95 18.04 -9.92
N LEU A 206 1.66 19.17 -9.83
CA LEU A 206 1.42 20.21 -8.83
C LEU A 206 0.08 20.93 -9.03
N GLU A 207 -0.31 21.14 -10.30
CA GLU A 207 -1.60 21.73 -10.65
C GLU A 207 -2.75 20.78 -10.32
N ARG A 208 -2.61 19.49 -10.65
CA ARG A 208 -3.57 18.44 -10.26
C ARG A 208 -3.74 18.37 -8.75
N GLY A 209 -2.66 18.44 -7.99
CA GLY A 209 -2.70 18.43 -6.53
C GLY A 209 -3.02 19.78 -5.88
N LYS A 210 -3.50 20.77 -6.64
CA LYS A 210 -3.94 22.08 -6.15
C LYS A 210 -2.88 22.78 -5.28
N GLY A 211 -1.61 22.64 -5.63
CA GLY A 211 -0.48 23.22 -4.89
C GLY A 211 0.31 22.23 -4.06
N THR A 212 -0.16 21.00 -3.91
CA THR A 212 0.60 19.86 -3.36
C THR A 212 1.10 18.97 -4.50
N LEU A 213 2.33 18.47 -4.42
CA LEU A 213 2.88 17.60 -5.47
C LEU A 213 2.33 16.18 -5.33
N ILE A 214 1.37 15.80 -6.18
CA ILE A 214 0.87 14.43 -6.29
C ILE A 214 1.61 13.73 -7.43
N ILE A 215 2.58 12.87 -7.11
CA ILE A 215 3.44 12.23 -8.10
C ILE A 215 2.66 11.24 -8.96
N ARG A 216 2.69 11.40 -10.29
CA ARG A 216 2.09 10.41 -11.20
C ARG A 216 2.90 9.10 -11.19
N GLN A 217 2.23 7.97 -10.95
CA GLN A 217 2.86 6.65 -10.90
C GLN A 217 2.45 5.74 -12.08
N THR A 218 1.40 6.14 -12.80
CA THR A 218 0.83 5.43 -13.96
C THR A 218 0.15 6.43 -14.89
N ASP A 219 -0.12 6.03 -16.13
CA ASP A 219 -0.98 6.80 -17.03
C ASP A 219 -2.43 6.72 -16.57
N MET A 220 -2.91 7.80 -15.94
CA MET A 220 -4.29 7.91 -15.46
C MET A 220 -5.34 8.00 -16.58
N LYS A 221 -4.93 8.23 -17.83
CA LYS A 221 -5.83 8.25 -19.00
C LYS A 221 -5.99 6.87 -19.64
N ALA A 222 -5.06 5.95 -19.35
CA ALA A 222 -5.06 4.61 -19.92
C ALA A 222 -6.23 3.73 -19.42
N PHE A 223 -6.70 3.98 -18.19
CA PHE A 223 -7.76 3.20 -17.56
C PHE A 223 -8.97 4.07 -17.21
N LYS A 224 -10.14 3.44 -17.12
CA LYS A 224 -11.38 4.06 -16.66
C LYS A 224 -12.28 3.01 -16.01
N VAL A 225 -12.71 3.31 -14.77
CA VAL A 225 -13.67 2.49 -14.02
C VAL A 225 -14.99 2.40 -14.79
N GLY A 226 -15.44 1.17 -15.04
CA GLY A 226 -16.60 0.82 -15.87
C GLY A 226 -16.32 0.67 -17.37
N ARG A 227 -15.09 0.90 -17.86
CA ARG A 227 -14.69 0.64 -19.26
C ARG A 227 -13.74 -0.53 -19.39
N ASP A 228 -12.66 -0.51 -18.62
CA ASP A 228 -11.61 -1.53 -18.61
C ASP A 228 -11.23 -1.99 -17.19
N MET A 229 -11.65 -1.22 -16.18
CA MET A 229 -11.55 -1.56 -14.77
C MET A 229 -12.94 -1.78 -14.16
N ALA A 230 -13.12 -2.73 -13.24
CA ALA A 230 -14.43 -3.04 -12.64
C ALA A 230 -15.53 -3.34 -13.68
N VAL A 231 -15.21 -4.20 -14.64
CA VAL A 231 -16.06 -4.48 -15.82
C VAL A 231 -16.86 -5.77 -15.71
N THR A 232 -16.83 -6.46 -14.57
CA THR A 232 -17.63 -7.67 -14.39
C THR A 232 -19.11 -7.30 -14.44
N PRO A 233 -19.92 -7.90 -15.35
CA PRO A 233 -21.32 -7.54 -15.49
C PRO A 233 -22.09 -7.74 -14.19
N GLY A 234 -22.90 -6.76 -13.81
CA GLY A 234 -23.66 -6.76 -12.57
C GLY A 234 -24.60 -5.56 -12.50
N LYS A 235 -25.37 -5.48 -11.41
CA LYS A 235 -26.32 -4.40 -11.14
C LYS A 235 -26.12 -3.88 -9.72
N VAL A 236 -26.37 -2.59 -9.51
CA VAL A 236 -26.64 -2.04 -8.17
C VAL A 236 -28.09 -2.41 -7.83
N VAL A 237 -28.27 -3.17 -6.76
CA VAL A 237 -29.58 -3.68 -6.33
C VAL A 237 -30.09 -3.01 -5.05
N PHE A 238 -29.23 -2.27 -4.36
CA PHE A 238 -29.58 -1.47 -3.20
C PHE A 238 -28.58 -0.32 -3.03
N GLU A 239 -29.03 0.80 -2.49
CA GLU A 239 -28.21 1.96 -2.16
C GLU A 239 -28.74 2.63 -0.89
N ASN A 240 -27.84 3.10 -0.06
CA ASN A 240 -28.11 4.08 1.01
C ASN A 240 -26.99 5.12 1.04
N ASP A 241 -26.97 5.96 2.08
CA ASP A 241 -26.03 7.07 2.19
C ASP A 241 -24.55 6.62 2.23
N ILE A 242 -24.23 5.39 2.64
CA ILE A 242 -22.84 4.94 2.83
C ILE A 242 -22.39 3.83 1.88
N LEU A 243 -23.31 3.13 1.21
CA LEU A 243 -22.96 2.09 0.25
C LEU A 243 -23.94 1.93 -0.91
N GLN A 244 -23.40 1.42 -2.01
CA GLN A 244 -24.13 0.70 -3.05
C GLN A 244 -23.85 -0.80 -2.91
N LEU A 245 -24.89 -1.63 -2.95
CA LEU A 245 -24.77 -3.09 -2.97
C LEU A 245 -24.86 -3.59 -4.42
N LEU A 246 -23.78 -4.21 -4.88
CA LEU A 246 -23.69 -4.81 -6.19
C LEU A 246 -24.07 -6.29 -6.14
N GLN A 247 -24.85 -6.74 -7.11
CA GLN A 247 -25.04 -8.16 -7.42
C GLN A 247 -24.52 -8.43 -8.83
N TYR A 248 -23.59 -9.37 -8.96
CA TYR A 248 -23.01 -9.69 -10.26
C TYR A 248 -23.84 -10.70 -11.03
N ALA A 249 -23.84 -10.56 -12.35
CA ALA A 249 -24.50 -11.49 -13.24
C ALA A 249 -23.82 -12.86 -13.15
N PRO A 250 -24.59 -13.96 -13.09
CA PRO A 250 -24.03 -15.30 -13.03
C PRO A 250 -23.32 -15.64 -14.35
N ALA A 251 -22.18 -16.34 -14.26
CA ALA A 251 -21.45 -16.85 -15.43
C ALA A 251 -21.76 -18.33 -15.74
N THR A 252 -22.66 -18.94 -14.97
CA THR A 252 -23.07 -20.36 -15.06
C THR A 252 -24.60 -20.49 -14.99
N GLU A 253 -25.17 -21.56 -15.56
CA GLU A 253 -26.63 -21.82 -15.51
C GLU A 253 -27.14 -22.18 -14.11
N GLN A 254 -26.26 -22.72 -13.27
CA GLN A 254 -26.54 -23.03 -11.87
C GLN A 254 -25.48 -22.42 -10.98
N VAL A 255 -25.88 -22.02 -9.78
CA VAL A 255 -25.04 -21.41 -8.76
C VAL A 255 -25.22 -22.12 -7.41
N HIS A 256 -24.27 -21.97 -6.50
CA HIS A 256 -24.42 -22.42 -5.13
C HIS A 256 -25.61 -21.73 -4.45
N GLN A 257 -26.34 -22.51 -3.64
CA GLN A 257 -27.51 -22.04 -2.92
C GLN A 257 -27.16 -20.86 -1.99
N THR A 258 -26.13 -20.99 -1.15
CA THR A 258 -25.71 -19.92 -0.23
C THR A 258 -24.88 -18.87 -0.99
N PRO A 259 -25.31 -17.59 -1.03
CA PRO A 259 -24.57 -16.54 -1.71
C PRO A 259 -23.30 -16.14 -0.92
N ILE A 260 -22.44 -15.36 -1.56
CA ILE A 260 -21.28 -14.72 -0.91
C ILE A 260 -21.38 -13.20 -1.01
N LEU A 261 -21.12 -12.50 0.09
CA LEU A 261 -20.98 -11.05 0.16
C LEU A 261 -19.52 -10.67 0.42
N PHE A 262 -18.99 -9.81 -0.44
CA PHE A 262 -17.70 -9.17 -0.24
C PHE A 262 -17.84 -7.84 0.51
N ILE A 263 -17.07 -7.69 1.57
CA ILE A 263 -16.90 -6.49 2.39
C ILE A 263 -15.47 -5.98 2.16
N PRO A 264 -15.25 -5.14 1.13
CA PRO A 264 -13.93 -4.62 0.81
C PRO A 264 -13.50 -3.55 1.83
N PRO A 265 -12.22 -3.14 1.82
CA PRO A 265 -11.83 -1.93 2.53
C PRO A 265 -12.55 -0.70 1.97
N TRP A 266 -12.74 0.30 2.82
CA TRP A 266 -13.05 1.68 2.42
C TRP A 266 -11.80 2.58 2.45
N ILE A 267 -10.62 1.99 2.68
CA ILE A 267 -9.33 2.61 2.42
C ILE A 267 -8.95 2.17 0.99
N ASN A 268 -9.08 3.10 0.04
CA ASN A 268 -9.22 2.87 -1.40
C ASN A 268 -10.51 2.15 -1.80
N LYS A 269 -10.75 2.06 -3.11
CA LYS A 269 -12.00 1.57 -3.69
C LYS A 269 -12.04 0.05 -3.83
N TYR A 270 -13.24 -0.51 -3.86
CA TYR A 270 -13.44 -1.97 -3.89
C TYR A 270 -12.85 -2.67 -5.11
N TYR A 271 -12.68 -1.95 -6.23
CA TYR A 271 -12.38 -2.57 -7.52
C TYR A 271 -11.01 -3.22 -7.58
N ILE A 272 -10.21 -3.19 -6.52
CA ILE A 272 -9.07 -4.10 -6.36
C ILE A 272 -9.47 -5.58 -6.44
N LEU A 273 -10.68 -5.92 -6.00
CA LEU A 273 -11.26 -7.27 -6.11
C LEU A 273 -11.83 -7.57 -7.51
N ASP A 274 -12.02 -6.54 -8.34
CA ASP A 274 -12.58 -6.61 -9.69
C ASP A 274 -11.74 -5.77 -10.66
N LEU A 275 -10.40 -5.95 -10.62
CA LEU A 275 -9.45 -4.97 -11.16
C LEU A 275 -9.62 -4.78 -12.67
N ASN A 276 -9.14 -5.72 -13.47
CA ASN A 276 -9.47 -5.83 -14.90
C ASN A 276 -9.91 -7.27 -15.19
N ALA A 277 -10.32 -7.55 -16.41
CA ALA A 277 -10.86 -8.86 -16.78
C ALA A 277 -9.93 -10.05 -16.49
N GLN A 278 -8.60 -9.84 -16.50
CA GLN A 278 -7.62 -10.90 -16.19
C GLN A 278 -7.33 -11.03 -14.69
N LYS A 279 -7.61 -9.98 -13.90
CA LYS A 279 -7.28 -9.88 -12.47
C LYS A 279 -8.51 -9.71 -11.58
N SER A 280 -9.68 -10.11 -12.05
CA SER A 280 -10.93 -9.99 -11.30
C SER A 280 -11.23 -11.25 -10.50
N MET A 281 -11.15 -11.13 -9.17
CA MET A 281 -11.59 -12.19 -8.25
C MET A 281 -13.11 -12.35 -8.30
N VAL A 282 -13.85 -11.24 -8.43
CA VAL A 282 -15.31 -11.26 -8.57
C VAL A 282 -15.72 -12.08 -9.79
N LYS A 283 -15.17 -11.77 -10.97
CA LYS A 283 -15.43 -12.52 -12.20
C LYS A 283 -15.14 -14.01 -11.99
N TRP A 284 -13.94 -14.32 -11.48
CA TRP A 284 -13.54 -15.70 -11.24
C TRP A 284 -14.52 -16.45 -10.32
N MET A 285 -15.02 -15.80 -9.27
CA MET A 285 -16.02 -16.36 -8.35
C MET A 285 -17.38 -16.61 -9.02
N THR A 286 -17.84 -15.71 -9.89
CA THR A 286 -19.06 -15.96 -10.69
C THR A 286 -18.89 -17.17 -11.62
N GLU A 287 -17.69 -17.37 -12.16
CA GLU A 287 -17.33 -18.52 -13.00
C GLU A 287 -17.23 -19.83 -12.20
N GLN A 288 -16.91 -19.76 -10.91
CA GLN A 288 -16.98 -20.91 -10.00
C GLN A 288 -18.42 -21.25 -9.56
N GLY A 289 -19.42 -20.52 -10.06
CA GLY A 289 -20.83 -20.77 -9.76
C GLY A 289 -21.29 -20.19 -8.42
N PHE A 290 -20.70 -19.11 -7.91
CA PHE A 290 -21.24 -18.40 -6.75
C PHE A 290 -22.18 -17.25 -7.18
N THR A 291 -23.27 -17.04 -6.44
CA THR A 291 -23.97 -15.75 -6.46
C THR A 291 -23.15 -14.75 -5.65
N VAL A 292 -22.55 -13.76 -6.33
CA VAL A 292 -21.60 -12.82 -5.74
C VAL A 292 -22.26 -11.47 -5.53
N PHE A 293 -22.17 -10.97 -4.31
CA PHE A 293 -22.49 -9.61 -3.92
C PHE A 293 -21.25 -8.88 -3.43
N LEU A 294 -21.20 -7.56 -3.59
CA LEU A 294 -20.08 -6.74 -3.13
C LEU A 294 -20.58 -5.37 -2.67
N ILE A 295 -20.03 -4.88 -1.56
CA ILE A 295 -20.28 -3.53 -1.07
C ILE A 295 -19.36 -2.53 -1.80
N SER A 296 -19.95 -1.55 -2.48
CA SER A 296 -19.24 -0.36 -2.97
C SER A 296 -19.47 0.80 -2.01
N TRP A 297 -18.49 1.08 -1.16
CA TRP A 297 -18.54 2.19 -0.20
C TRP A 297 -18.59 3.56 -0.90
N VAL A 298 -19.27 4.51 -0.28
CA VAL A 298 -19.26 5.92 -0.69
C VAL A 298 -17.87 6.53 -0.56
N ASN A 299 -17.54 7.52 -1.40
CA ASN A 299 -16.41 8.42 -1.13
C ASN A 299 -16.93 9.55 -0.22
N PRO A 300 -16.50 9.62 1.05
CA PRO A 300 -17.03 10.57 2.03
C PRO A 300 -16.82 12.03 1.63
N ASP A 301 -17.75 12.87 2.08
CA ASP A 301 -17.71 14.32 2.02
C ASP A 301 -18.29 14.89 3.32
N GLU A 302 -18.47 16.21 3.42
CA GLU A 302 -18.99 16.87 4.62
C GLU A 302 -20.31 16.29 5.17
N ARG A 303 -21.15 15.70 4.31
CA ARG A 303 -22.43 15.08 4.71
C ARG A 303 -22.22 13.83 5.59
N HIS A 304 -21.05 13.20 5.46
CA HIS A 304 -20.72 11.94 6.10
C HIS A 304 -19.97 12.13 7.42
N ARG A 305 -19.76 13.37 7.87
CA ARG A 305 -18.92 13.71 9.03
C ARG A 305 -19.28 13.01 10.33
N ASP A 306 -20.55 12.65 10.48
CA ASP A 306 -21.08 12.05 11.70
C ASP A 306 -21.10 10.52 11.66
N HIS A 307 -20.77 9.89 10.53
CA HIS A 307 -20.68 8.44 10.45
C HIS A 307 -19.53 7.91 11.30
N THR A 308 -19.83 6.87 12.07
CA THR A 308 -18.92 6.21 13.00
C THR A 308 -18.61 4.79 12.55
N TRP A 309 -17.76 4.09 13.30
CA TRP A 309 -17.57 2.65 13.12
C TRP A 309 -18.88 1.87 13.23
N GLU A 310 -19.78 2.27 14.14
CA GLU A 310 -21.09 1.66 14.29
C GLU A 310 -22.01 1.94 13.09
N SER A 311 -21.94 3.12 12.46
CA SER A 311 -22.67 3.38 11.20
C SER A 311 -22.24 2.40 10.10
N TYR A 312 -20.93 2.23 9.89
CA TYR A 312 -20.40 1.30 8.88
C TYR A 312 -20.75 -0.17 9.19
N LEU A 313 -20.89 -0.50 10.47
CA LEU A 313 -21.30 -1.84 10.91
C LEU A 313 -22.80 -2.08 10.68
N VAL A 314 -23.66 -1.16 11.13
CA VAL A 314 -25.12 -1.32 11.12
C VAL A 314 -25.72 -0.94 9.77
N GLU A 315 -25.56 0.32 9.36
CA GLU A 315 -26.06 0.86 8.09
C GLU A 315 -25.29 0.28 6.89
N GLY A 316 -24.10 -0.26 7.15
CA GLY A 316 -23.23 -0.82 6.13
C GLY A 316 -23.33 -2.33 6.04
N ALA A 317 -22.42 -3.03 6.73
CA ALA A 317 -22.27 -4.48 6.61
C ALA A 317 -23.53 -5.27 7.00
N MET A 318 -24.19 -4.94 8.12
CA MET A 318 -25.41 -5.64 8.56
C MET A 318 -26.61 -5.38 7.64
N THR A 319 -26.75 -4.15 7.13
CA THR A 319 -27.78 -3.81 6.13
C THR A 319 -27.53 -4.55 4.81
N ALA A 320 -26.28 -4.61 4.35
CA ALA A 320 -25.93 -5.38 3.15
C ALA A 320 -26.26 -6.87 3.33
N ILE A 321 -25.97 -7.46 4.50
CA ILE A 321 -26.38 -8.84 4.84
C ILE A 321 -27.90 -9.00 4.69
N GLU A 322 -28.69 -8.10 5.28
CA GLU A 322 -30.15 -8.14 5.18
C GLU A 322 -30.62 -8.11 3.72
N LYS A 323 -30.08 -7.19 2.92
CA LYS A 323 -30.45 -7.02 1.51
C LYS A 323 -30.03 -8.20 0.63
N VAL A 324 -28.88 -8.82 0.89
CA VAL A 324 -28.50 -10.07 0.20
C VAL A 324 -29.48 -11.20 0.50
N LEU A 325 -29.91 -11.35 1.76
CA LEU A 325 -30.86 -12.39 2.14
C LEU A 325 -32.27 -12.12 1.57
N GLU A 326 -32.69 -10.86 1.53
CA GLU A 326 -33.93 -10.43 0.87
C GLU A 326 -33.90 -10.74 -0.63
N GLU A 327 -32.82 -10.34 -1.33
CA GLU A 327 -32.67 -10.55 -2.78
C GLU A 327 -32.62 -12.03 -3.16
N THR A 328 -31.97 -12.86 -2.34
CA THR A 328 -31.78 -14.28 -2.66
C THR A 328 -32.86 -15.20 -2.10
N GLY A 329 -33.65 -14.74 -1.13
CA GLY A 329 -34.58 -15.55 -0.34
C GLY A 329 -33.90 -16.57 0.59
N GLU A 330 -32.57 -16.54 0.71
CA GLU A 330 -31.83 -17.45 1.57
C GLU A 330 -31.85 -16.98 3.02
N LYS A 331 -31.64 -17.92 3.96
CA LYS A 331 -31.57 -17.60 5.40
C LYS A 331 -30.18 -17.25 5.88
N THR A 332 -29.17 -17.61 5.11
CA THR A 332 -27.76 -17.44 5.47
C THR A 332 -26.92 -17.13 4.25
N LEU A 333 -25.80 -16.45 4.44
CA LEU A 333 -24.80 -16.18 3.43
C LEU A 333 -23.38 -16.51 3.94
N ASN A 334 -22.41 -16.55 3.02
CA ASN A 334 -20.99 -16.50 3.35
C ASN A 334 -20.45 -15.07 3.22
N LEU A 335 -19.44 -14.74 4.02
CA LEU A 335 -18.74 -13.46 3.93
C LEU A 335 -17.32 -13.64 3.40
N SER A 336 -16.84 -12.63 2.68
CA SER A 336 -15.45 -12.42 2.35
C SER A 336 -15.08 -10.98 2.66
N ALA A 337 -14.05 -10.76 3.47
CA ALA A 337 -13.73 -9.43 3.98
C ALA A 337 -12.23 -9.15 3.84
N TYR A 338 -11.90 -7.95 3.37
CA TYR A 338 -10.53 -7.58 3.01
C TYR A 338 -10.03 -6.39 3.82
N CYS A 339 -8.82 -6.49 4.39
CA CYS A 339 -8.13 -5.42 5.09
C CYS A 339 -9.01 -4.86 6.23
N ILE A 340 -9.23 -3.54 6.32
CA ILE A 340 -10.09 -2.92 7.34
C ILE A 340 -11.55 -3.41 7.29
N GLY A 341 -12.05 -3.81 6.11
CA GLY A 341 -13.35 -4.47 5.99
C GLY A 341 -13.39 -5.81 6.74
N GLY A 342 -12.25 -6.49 6.87
CA GLY A 342 -12.07 -7.66 7.72
C GLY A 342 -12.09 -7.33 9.20
N THR A 343 -11.47 -6.23 9.64
CA THR A 343 -11.56 -5.75 11.03
C THR A 343 -13.01 -5.45 11.42
N LEU A 344 -13.74 -4.73 10.55
CA LEU A 344 -15.18 -4.47 10.72
C LEU A 344 -15.97 -5.79 10.81
N THR A 345 -15.72 -6.71 9.88
CA THR A 345 -16.43 -8.00 9.83
C THR A 345 -16.15 -8.85 11.06
N ALA A 346 -14.92 -8.85 11.58
CA ALA A 346 -14.57 -9.62 12.79
C ALA A 346 -15.31 -9.09 14.03
N THR A 347 -15.37 -7.77 14.22
CA THR A 347 -16.16 -7.17 15.31
C THR A 347 -17.66 -7.45 15.14
N MET A 348 -18.19 -7.32 13.93
CA MET A 348 -19.58 -7.69 13.60
C MET A 348 -19.89 -9.15 13.94
N LEU A 349 -19.02 -10.10 13.57
CA LEU A 349 -19.23 -11.52 13.85
C LEU A 349 -19.20 -11.84 15.36
N ALA A 350 -18.36 -11.15 16.13
CA ALA A 350 -18.35 -11.26 17.59
C ALA A 350 -19.68 -10.75 18.19
N ILE A 351 -20.19 -9.61 17.73
CA ILE A 351 -21.50 -9.07 18.14
C ILE A 351 -22.62 -10.06 17.78
N MET A 352 -22.66 -10.53 16.53
CA MET A 352 -23.67 -11.49 16.05
C MET A 352 -23.69 -12.77 16.90
N ALA A 353 -22.52 -13.27 17.32
CA ALA A 353 -22.44 -14.43 18.19
C ALA A 353 -23.05 -14.18 19.58
N LYS A 354 -22.81 -13.00 20.17
CA LYS A 354 -23.38 -12.60 21.47
C LYS A 354 -24.88 -12.34 21.42
N THR A 355 -25.37 -11.78 20.30
CA THR A 355 -26.80 -11.47 20.11
C THR A 355 -27.62 -12.64 19.54
N GLY A 356 -26.96 -13.74 19.19
CA GLY A 356 -27.62 -14.94 18.68
C GLY A 356 -28.01 -14.87 17.20
N ASP A 357 -27.47 -13.91 16.46
CA ASP A 357 -27.67 -13.78 15.02
C ASP A 357 -26.87 -14.85 14.26
N LYS A 358 -27.59 -15.65 13.45
CA LYS A 358 -27.05 -16.82 12.74
C LYS A 358 -27.05 -16.63 11.21
N ARG A 359 -27.22 -15.41 10.72
CA ARG A 359 -27.29 -15.10 9.28
C ARG A 359 -25.97 -15.40 8.53
N VAL A 360 -24.82 -15.41 9.21
CA VAL A 360 -23.53 -15.74 8.57
C VAL A 360 -23.16 -17.21 8.78
N LYS A 361 -22.89 -17.91 7.67
CA LYS A 361 -22.57 -19.33 7.65
C LYS A 361 -21.07 -19.61 7.71
N SER A 362 -20.25 -18.77 7.09
CA SER A 362 -18.79 -18.79 7.14
C SER A 362 -18.22 -17.43 6.78
N CYS A 363 -16.97 -17.17 7.18
CA CYS A 363 -16.28 -15.94 6.85
C CYS A 363 -14.88 -16.21 6.32
N THR A 364 -14.50 -15.46 5.29
CA THR A 364 -13.15 -15.43 4.74
C THR A 364 -12.51 -14.08 5.04
N PHE A 365 -11.27 -14.06 5.53
CA PHE A 365 -10.48 -12.85 5.76
C PHE A 365 -9.28 -12.81 4.83
N PHE A 366 -9.12 -11.73 4.09
CA PHE A 366 -7.92 -11.44 3.29
C PHE A 366 -7.12 -10.37 4.00
N THR A 367 -5.88 -10.68 4.37
CA THR A 367 -4.89 -9.75 4.95
C THR A 367 -5.51 -8.75 5.93
N ALA A 368 -6.35 -9.27 6.83
CA ALA A 368 -7.13 -8.49 7.78
C ALA A 368 -6.55 -8.62 9.18
N LEU A 369 -6.32 -7.48 9.82
CA LEU A 369 -5.87 -7.43 11.22
C LEU A 369 -7.07 -7.50 12.15
N THR A 370 -6.95 -8.36 13.15
CA THR A 370 -7.87 -8.43 14.30
C THR A 370 -7.13 -8.22 15.62
N ASP A 371 -5.82 -8.46 15.59
CA ASP A 371 -4.87 -8.03 16.61
C ASP A 371 -3.85 -7.09 15.96
N PHE A 372 -3.61 -5.96 16.63
CA PHE A 372 -2.84 -4.82 16.11
C PHE A 372 -1.53 -4.58 16.88
N GLU A 373 -1.15 -5.47 17.80
CA GLU A 373 0.07 -5.34 18.62
C GLU A 373 1.31 -5.06 17.73
N ASP A 374 1.40 -5.75 16.59
CA ASP A 374 2.46 -5.58 15.58
C ASP A 374 1.88 -5.25 14.19
N ALA A 375 1.05 -4.22 14.09
CA ALA A 375 0.29 -3.85 12.89
C ALA A 375 1.11 -3.28 11.71
N GLY A 376 2.37 -3.70 11.54
CA GLY A 376 3.22 -3.29 10.42
C GLY A 376 3.62 -1.81 10.45
N ASP A 377 4.05 -1.28 9.31
CA ASP A 377 4.61 0.07 9.21
C ASP A 377 3.57 1.16 9.47
N LEU A 378 2.27 0.89 9.26
CA LEU A 378 1.19 1.84 9.55
C LEU A 378 1.13 2.25 11.03
N GLN A 379 1.53 1.37 11.95
CA GLN A 379 1.56 1.66 13.39
C GLN A 379 2.53 2.81 13.74
N VAL A 380 3.52 3.08 12.87
CA VAL A 380 4.48 4.18 13.07
C VAL A 380 3.82 5.56 12.97
N PHE A 381 2.71 5.64 12.23
CA PHE A 381 1.96 6.89 11.99
C PHE A 381 0.83 7.12 12.99
N VAL A 382 0.73 6.27 14.01
CA VAL A 382 -0.33 6.36 15.01
C VAL A 382 0.32 6.52 16.37
N ASP A 383 0.12 7.66 17.01
CA ASP A 383 0.35 7.95 18.43
C ASP A 383 -0.50 9.16 18.86
N GLU A 384 -0.52 9.47 20.16
CA GLU A 384 -1.36 10.55 20.72
C GLU A 384 -1.11 11.89 20.01
N ASN A 385 0.14 12.22 19.70
CA ASN A 385 0.49 13.47 19.02
C ASN A 385 0.09 13.45 17.53
N THR A 386 0.20 12.29 16.86
CA THR A 386 -0.28 12.16 15.47
C THR A 386 -1.79 12.18 15.37
N LEU A 387 -2.53 11.72 16.39
CA LEU A 387 -3.99 11.83 16.43
C LEU A 387 -4.44 13.28 16.45
N ASP A 388 -3.81 14.14 17.27
CA ASP A 388 -4.10 15.58 17.31
C ASP A 388 -3.86 16.25 15.95
N VAL A 389 -2.73 15.94 15.29
CA VAL A 389 -2.40 16.45 13.94
C VAL A 389 -3.44 16.01 12.91
N VAL A 390 -3.87 14.75 13.00
CA VAL A 390 -4.86 14.16 12.09
C VAL A 390 -6.23 14.80 12.31
N ASP A 391 -6.62 15.08 13.56
CA ASP A 391 -7.86 15.79 13.88
C ASP A 391 -7.88 17.22 13.35
N ASP A 392 -6.76 17.96 13.42
CA ASP A 392 -6.63 19.29 12.83
C ASP A 392 -6.77 19.27 11.29
N GLN A 393 -6.43 18.16 10.63
CA GLN A 393 -6.63 17.97 9.19
C GLN A 393 -8.09 17.65 8.81
N MET A 394 -8.95 17.41 9.80
CA MET A 394 -10.33 16.96 9.64
C MET A 394 -11.35 18.03 10.06
N ASP A 395 -11.01 19.31 9.93
CA ASP A 395 -11.87 20.47 10.23
C ASP A 395 -13.25 20.39 9.55
N LYS A 396 -13.32 19.85 8.33
CA LYS A 396 -14.55 19.60 7.56
C LYS A 396 -15.32 18.34 7.97
N GLY A 397 -14.83 17.61 8.97
CA GLY A 397 -15.43 16.38 9.49
C GLY A 397 -15.04 15.10 8.74
N PHE A 398 -14.05 15.16 7.84
CA PHE A 398 -13.48 14.01 7.16
C PHE A 398 -12.01 14.24 6.83
N LEU A 399 -11.22 13.17 6.74
CA LEU A 399 -9.85 13.20 6.25
C LEU A 399 -9.85 13.24 4.72
N PRO A 400 -9.25 14.26 4.10
CA PRO A 400 -9.16 14.34 2.64
C PRO A 400 -8.39 13.16 2.02
N ALA A 401 -8.79 12.76 0.82
CA ALA A 401 -8.18 11.63 0.09
C ALA A 401 -6.68 11.85 -0.18
N GLU A 402 -6.25 13.11 -0.34
CA GLU A 402 -4.86 13.49 -0.54
C GLU A 402 -3.98 13.15 0.66
N ALA A 403 -4.49 13.35 1.88
CA ALA A 403 -3.77 13.02 3.12
C ALA A 403 -3.57 11.49 3.22
N MET A 404 -4.62 10.72 2.90
CA MET A 404 -4.54 9.25 2.82
C MET A 404 -3.50 8.81 1.79
N ALA A 405 -3.53 9.37 0.57
CA ALA A 405 -2.58 9.04 -0.49
C ALA A 405 -1.12 9.28 -0.07
N THR A 406 -0.85 10.40 0.61
CA THR A 406 0.48 10.73 1.13
C THR A 406 0.98 9.67 2.12
N THR A 407 0.16 9.31 3.11
CA THR A 407 0.53 8.29 4.11
C THR A 407 0.87 6.96 3.46
N PHE A 408 0.08 6.50 2.48
CA PHE A 408 0.35 5.24 1.77
C PHE A 408 1.62 5.29 0.92
N ASN A 409 1.92 6.41 0.26
CA ASN A 409 3.16 6.57 -0.50
C ASN A 409 4.40 6.56 0.40
N MET A 410 4.30 7.11 1.61
CA MET A 410 5.39 7.11 2.59
C MET A 410 5.75 5.71 3.11
N LEU A 411 4.81 4.76 3.11
CA LEU A 411 5.09 3.37 3.51
C LEU A 411 6.09 2.67 2.58
N ARG A 412 6.25 3.13 1.34
CA ARG A 412 7.23 2.62 0.36
C ARG A 412 7.85 3.73 -0.47
N SER A 413 8.52 4.69 0.16
CA SER A 413 9.05 5.86 -0.54
C SER A 413 10.04 5.53 -1.67
N THR A 414 10.91 4.53 -1.52
CA THR A 414 11.81 4.11 -2.61
C THR A 414 11.05 3.73 -3.88
N ASP A 415 10.04 2.87 -3.75
CA ASP A 415 9.29 2.36 -4.90
C ASP A 415 8.25 3.35 -5.44
N LEU A 416 7.61 4.11 -4.55
CA LEU A 416 6.44 4.93 -4.86
C LEU A 416 6.75 6.43 -5.02
N ILE A 417 7.90 6.90 -4.55
CA ILE A 417 8.33 8.30 -4.67
C ILE A 417 9.59 8.39 -5.52
N TRP A 418 10.72 7.86 -5.04
CA TRP A 418 12.03 8.17 -5.63
C TRP A 418 12.22 7.62 -7.04
N ASN A 419 11.76 6.39 -7.30
CA ASN A 419 11.77 5.82 -8.65
C ASN A 419 11.03 6.70 -9.67
N TYR A 420 9.89 7.29 -9.29
CA TYR A 420 9.09 8.15 -10.16
C TYR A 420 9.64 9.56 -10.27
N VAL A 421 10.25 10.11 -9.22
CA VAL A 421 10.98 11.38 -9.30
C VAL A 421 12.11 11.26 -10.34
N VAL A 422 12.93 10.22 -10.26
CA VAL A 422 14.02 10.00 -11.21
C VAL A 422 13.48 9.73 -12.61
N SER A 423 12.55 8.77 -12.77
CA SER A 423 12.01 8.39 -14.08
C SER A 423 11.23 9.52 -14.75
N ASN A 424 10.29 10.13 -14.04
CA ASN A 424 9.40 11.12 -14.64
C ASN A 424 10.10 12.47 -14.71
N TYR A 425 10.56 12.99 -13.57
CA TYR A 425 10.96 14.40 -13.49
C TYR A 425 12.39 14.66 -13.96
N TYR A 426 13.28 13.67 -13.88
CA TYR A 426 14.64 13.82 -14.41
C TYR A 426 14.81 13.19 -15.79
N LEU A 427 14.34 11.97 -16.01
CA LEU A 427 14.49 11.30 -17.30
C LEU A 427 13.40 11.70 -18.32
N GLY A 428 12.36 12.41 -17.89
CA GLY A 428 11.29 12.88 -18.76
C GLY A 428 10.51 11.72 -19.38
N LYS A 429 10.42 10.57 -18.70
CA LYS A 429 9.72 9.36 -19.14
C LYS A 429 8.31 9.37 -18.58
N GLU A 430 7.31 9.13 -19.43
CA GLU A 430 5.94 8.94 -18.95
C GLU A 430 5.81 7.60 -18.21
N PRO A 431 5.03 7.54 -17.12
CA PRO A 431 4.87 6.30 -16.36
C PRO A 431 4.10 5.26 -17.18
N PHE A 432 4.49 4.00 -17.03
CA PHE A 432 3.82 2.89 -17.72
C PHE A 432 2.37 2.72 -17.25
N PRO A 433 1.40 2.43 -18.14
CA PRO A 433 0.04 2.07 -17.76
C PRO A 433 -0.01 0.81 -16.90
N PHE A 434 -0.13 1.00 -15.59
CA PHE A 434 -0.24 -0.08 -14.62
C PHE A 434 -1.54 0.04 -13.80
N ASP A 435 -2.38 -0.98 -13.91
CA ASP A 435 -3.71 -1.10 -13.33
C ASP A 435 -3.72 -1.00 -11.79
N LEU A 436 -2.75 -1.65 -11.13
CA LEU A 436 -2.59 -1.60 -9.68
C LEU A 436 -2.31 -0.19 -9.18
N LEU A 437 -1.44 0.55 -9.86
CA LEU A 437 -1.10 1.92 -9.48
C LEU A 437 -2.23 2.88 -9.81
N TYR A 438 -3.03 2.59 -10.84
CA TYR A 438 -4.25 3.35 -11.12
C TYR A 438 -5.25 3.21 -9.97
N TRP A 439 -5.40 2.00 -9.42
CA TRP A 439 -6.16 1.78 -8.19
C TRP A 439 -5.56 2.50 -6.97
N ASN A 440 -4.26 2.39 -6.75
CA ASN A 440 -3.61 3.03 -5.62
C ASN A 440 -3.76 4.56 -5.63
N ALA A 441 -3.70 5.17 -6.81
CA ALA A 441 -3.88 6.60 -7.03
C ALA A 441 -5.35 7.07 -7.00
N ASP A 442 -6.32 6.15 -6.95
CA ASP A 442 -7.75 6.46 -6.83
C ASP A 442 -8.20 6.44 -5.36
N SER A 443 -7.56 7.30 -4.56
CA SER A 443 -7.77 7.41 -3.13
C SER A 443 -9.17 7.93 -2.76
N VAL A 444 -9.59 7.66 -1.53
CA VAL A 444 -10.89 8.05 -0.98
C VAL A 444 -10.72 8.76 0.35
N ALA A 445 -11.66 9.64 0.68
CA ALA A 445 -11.73 10.29 1.97
C ALA A 445 -12.17 9.32 3.09
N MET A 446 -12.07 9.73 4.35
CA MET A 446 -12.59 8.96 5.49
C MET A 446 -13.31 9.86 6.49
N PRO A 447 -14.51 9.51 7.01
CA PRO A 447 -15.15 10.31 8.05
C PRO A 447 -14.29 10.40 9.30
N ALA A 448 -14.25 11.57 9.93
CA ALA A 448 -13.31 11.82 11.02
C ALA A 448 -13.54 10.92 12.24
N LYS A 449 -14.79 10.78 12.67
CA LYS A 449 -15.17 9.92 13.80
C LYS A 449 -14.84 8.45 13.55
N LEU A 450 -15.04 7.97 12.32
CA LEU A 450 -14.69 6.62 11.91
C LEU A 450 -13.17 6.41 11.96
N HIS A 451 -12.41 7.34 11.38
CA HIS A 451 -10.95 7.28 11.30
C HIS A 451 -10.31 7.33 12.70
N HIS A 452 -10.69 8.33 13.51
CA HIS A 452 -10.19 8.47 14.88
C HIS A 452 -10.47 7.21 15.71
N TYR A 453 -11.70 6.69 15.67
CA TYR A 453 -12.05 5.45 16.38
C TYR A 453 -11.18 4.27 15.93
N TYR A 454 -10.89 4.17 14.63
CA TYR A 454 -10.05 3.10 14.09
C TYR A 454 -8.61 3.19 14.62
N LEU A 455 -8.01 4.38 14.57
CA LEU A 455 -6.65 4.61 15.06
C LEU A 455 -6.54 4.42 16.57
N GLU A 456 -7.45 5.02 17.35
CA GLU A 456 -7.48 4.93 18.81
C GLU A 456 -7.72 3.48 19.27
N ARG A 457 -8.84 2.87 18.86
CA ARG A 457 -9.29 1.60 19.46
C ARG A 457 -8.57 0.38 18.94
N PHE A 458 -8.07 0.40 17.71
CA PHE A 458 -7.37 -0.74 17.13
C PHE A 458 -5.86 -0.54 17.15
N TYR A 459 -5.33 0.53 16.53
CA TYR A 459 -3.88 0.70 16.45
C TYR A 459 -3.23 1.07 17.78
N ASN A 460 -3.85 1.94 18.59
CA ASN A 460 -3.26 2.39 19.85
C ASN A 460 -3.64 1.47 21.02
N ASP A 461 -4.93 1.26 21.26
CA ASP A 461 -5.42 0.50 22.41
C ASP A 461 -5.34 -1.02 22.21
N ASN A 462 -5.35 -1.48 20.95
CA ASN A 462 -5.51 -2.89 20.59
C ASN A 462 -6.72 -3.54 21.29
N ALA A 463 -7.81 -2.78 21.46
CA ALA A 463 -8.90 -3.09 22.39
C ALA A 463 -9.62 -4.40 22.05
N PHE A 464 -9.73 -4.76 20.76
CA PHE A 464 -10.44 -5.98 20.36
C PHE A 464 -9.72 -7.26 20.78
N SER A 465 -8.38 -7.28 20.64
CA SER A 465 -7.58 -8.45 21.02
C SER A 465 -7.41 -8.56 22.53
N ARG A 466 -7.35 -7.41 23.22
CA ARG A 466 -7.30 -7.32 24.69
C ARG A 466 -8.64 -7.61 25.38
N GLY A 467 -9.75 -7.56 24.63
CA GLY A 467 -11.09 -7.83 25.15
C GLY A 467 -11.75 -6.62 25.82
N ASP A 468 -11.23 -5.41 25.55
CA ASP A 468 -11.70 -4.13 26.09
C ASP A 468 -12.62 -3.38 25.09
N LEU A 469 -12.96 -4.01 23.96
CA LEU A 469 -13.82 -3.41 22.94
C LEU A 469 -15.30 -3.58 23.30
N ARG A 470 -16.02 -2.47 23.46
CA ARG A 470 -17.47 -2.44 23.63
C ARG A 470 -18.13 -1.71 22.46
N MET A 471 -19.11 -2.36 21.82
CA MET A 471 -19.79 -1.84 20.63
C MET A 471 -21.24 -2.29 20.60
N LEU A 472 -22.16 -1.42 20.20
CA LEU A 472 -23.61 -1.67 20.27
C LEU A 472 -24.07 -2.17 21.66
N ASN A 473 -23.46 -1.63 22.73
CA ASN A 473 -23.64 -2.06 24.12
C ASN A 473 -23.27 -3.52 24.43
N VAL A 474 -22.46 -4.16 23.58
CA VAL A 474 -21.97 -5.53 23.75
C VAL A 474 -20.45 -5.51 23.90
N ASP A 475 -19.93 -6.15 24.95
CA ASP A 475 -18.50 -6.40 25.09
C ASP A 475 -18.10 -7.56 24.17
N VAL A 476 -17.10 -7.34 23.32
CA VAL A 476 -16.69 -8.28 22.29
C VAL A 476 -15.19 -8.53 22.30
N THR A 477 -14.82 -9.79 22.10
CA THR A 477 -13.43 -10.23 21.92
C THR A 477 -13.31 -11.13 20.69
N ILE A 478 -12.10 -11.26 20.14
CA ILE A 478 -11.81 -12.12 18.98
C ILE A 478 -12.31 -13.56 19.19
N SER A 479 -12.25 -14.07 20.42
CA SER A 479 -12.71 -15.43 20.76
C SER A 479 -14.23 -15.63 20.69
N ASP A 480 -15.01 -14.56 20.57
CA ASP A 480 -16.47 -14.65 20.41
C ASP A 480 -16.90 -15.07 19.01
N ILE A 481 -16.03 -14.95 17.99
CA ILE A 481 -16.33 -15.36 16.62
C ILE A 481 -16.60 -16.87 16.58
N LYS A 482 -17.81 -17.29 16.16
CA LYS A 482 -18.21 -18.73 16.15
C LYS A 482 -18.35 -19.37 14.78
N VAL A 483 -18.30 -18.59 13.70
CA VAL A 483 -18.43 -19.14 12.34
C VAL A 483 -17.14 -19.85 11.92
N PRO A 484 -17.17 -20.81 10.96
CA PRO A 484 -15.98 -21.29 10.27
C PRO A 484 -15.22 -20.12 9.62
N VAL A 485 -13.91 -20.09 9.81
CA VAL A 485 -13.02 -19.04 9.30
C VAL A 485 -12.00 -19.61 8.32
N TYR A 486 -11.89 -18.96 7.16
CA TYR A 486 -10.76 -19.06 6.25
C TYR A 486 -9.98 -17.75 6.32
N ALA A 487 -8.69 -17.79 6.60
CA ALA A 487 -7.87 -16.59 6.69
C ALA A 487 -6.66 -16.73 5.78
N MET A 488 -6.44 -15.73 4.93
CA MET A 488 -5.29 -15.66 4.05
C MET A 488 -4.43 -14.45 4.41
N ALA A 489 -3.14 -14.67 4.61
CA ALA A 489 -2.13 -13.62 4.76
C ALA A 489 -1.10 -13.70 3.63
N SER A 490 -0.42 -12.60 3.31
CA SER A 490 0.65 -12.59 2.30
C SER A 490 2.03 -12.52 2.96
N LYS A 491 2.97 -13.35 2.49
CA LYS A 491 4.28 -13.57 3.13
C LYS A 491 5.16 -12.32 3.21
N GLU A 492 5.08 -11.45 2.21
CA GLU A 492 5.86 -10.20 2.11
C GLU A 492 4.98 -8.97 2.38
N ASP A 493 3.88 -9.15 3.12
CA ASP A 493 2.99 -8.07 3.53
C ASP A 493 3.61 -7.24 4.66
N HIS A 494 3.69 -5.94 4.46
CA HIS A 494 4.22 -4.94 5.40
C HIS A 494 3.10 -4.03 5.94
N ILE A 495 1.91 -4.08 5.31
CA ILE A 495 0.71 -3.34 5.71
C ILE A 495 -0.05 -4.15 6.77
N ALA A 496 -0.28 -5.43 6.49
CA ALA A 496 -0.86 -6.40 7.42
C ALA A 496 0.08 -7.59 7.55
N PRO A 497 1.14 -7.49 8.39
CA PRO A 497 2.16 -8.52 8.50
C PRO A 497 1.57 -9.90 8.76
N ALA A 498 2.05 -10.91 8.04
CA ALA A 498 1.49 -12.26 8.12
C ALA A 498 1.48 -12.83 9.54
N ALA A 499 2.50 -12.50 10.35
CA ALA A 499 2.57 -12.92 11.75
C ALA A 499 1.43 -12.32 12.60
N ALA A 500 1.09 -11.04 12.39
CA ALA A 500 -0.01 -10.38 13.09
C ALA A 500 -1.37 -10.95 12.67
N VAL A 501 -1.58 -11.19 11.36
CA VAL A 501 -2.80 -11.85 10.86
C VAL A 501 -2.93 -13.26 11.45
N TYR A 502 -1.84 -14.04 11.43
CA TYR A 502 -1.80 -15.40 12.00
C TYR A 502 -2.15 -15.41 13.49
N ARG A 503 -1.56 -14.49 14.28
CA ARG A 503 -1.83 -14.35 15.71
C ARG A 503 -3.31 -14.03 15.97
N GLY A 504 -3.90 -13.11 15.22
CA GLY A 504 -5.34 -12.82 15.29
C GLY A 504 -6.21 -14.05 15.02
N VAL A 505 -5.87 -14.86 14.00
CA VAL A 505 -6.59 -16.11 13.68
C VAL A 505 -6.45 -17.14 14.81
N ARG A 506 -5.28 -17.24 15.46
CA ARG A 506 -5.10 -18.10 16.64
C ARG A 506 -5.99 -17.68 17.81
N MET A 507 -6.23 -16.39 17.99
CA MET A 507 -7.11 -15.84 19.02
C MET A 507 -8.61 -16.11 18.75
N MET A 508 -9.00 -16.50 17.54
CA MET A 508 -10.38 -16.91 17.19
C MET A 508 -10.74 -18.30 17.73
N THR A 509 -10.49 -18.57 19.01
CA THR A 509 -10.68 -19.89 19.65
C THR A 509 -12.14 -20.36 19.68
N GLY A 510 -13.09 -19.43 19.53
CA GLY A 510 -14.51 -19.75 19.38
C GLY A 510 -14.91 -20.26 17.99
N ALA A 511 -14.08 -20.07 16.97
CA ALA A 511 -14.42 -20.40 15.59
C ALA A 511 -14.55 -21.91 15.45
N ARG A 512 -15.64 -22.38 14.82
CA ARG A 512 -15.90 -23.83 14.62
C ARG A 512 -14.83 -24.52 13.79
N GLU A 513 -14.14 -23.76 12.96
CA GLU A 513 -13.07 -24.21 12.09
C GLU A 513 -12.17 -23.01 11.81
N ARG A 514 -10.85 -23.22 11.77
CA ARG A 514 -9.86 -22.23 11.34
C ARG A 514 -9.00 -22.85 10.25
N ARG A 515 -9.03 -22.28 9.05
CA ARG A 515 -8.11 -22.60 7.94
C ARG A 515 -7.25 -21.37 7.70
N PHE A 516 -5.94 -21.49 7.87
CA PHE A 516 -4.99 -20.44 7.55
C PHE A 516 -4.21 -20.79 6.28
N VAL A 517 -4.00 -19.79 5.43
CA VAL A 517 -3.24 -19.89 4.18
C VAL A 517 -2.26 -18.73 4.11
N LEU A 518 -1.02 -19.04 3.77
CA LEU A 518 0.00 -18.03 3.50
C LEU A 518 0.23 -17.95 2.00
N ALA A 519 -0.12 -16.83 1.36
CA ALA A 519 0.18 -16.58 -0.05
C ALA A 519 1.59 -15.98 -0.20
N GLY A 520 2.28 -16.29 -1.30
CA GLY A 520 3.50 -15.59 -1.69
C GLY A 520 3.22 -14.12 -2.09
N SER A 521 4.29 -13.33 -2.21
CA SER A 521 4.26 -11.90 -2.53
C SER A 521 3.66 -11.00 -1.43
N GLY A 522 3.42 -9.73 -1.75
CA GLY A 522 2.99 -8.68 -0.81
C GLY A 522 1.48 -8.42 -0.79
N HIS A 523 1.06 -7.40 -0.04
CA HIS A 523 -0.34 -7.11 0.33
C HIS A 523 -1.38 -7.30 -0.78
N ILE A 524 -1.17 -6.71 -1.96
CA ILE A 524 -2.11 -6.85 -3.08
C ILE A 524 -1.80 -8.08 -3.93
N ALA A 525 -0.54 -8.27 -4.33
CA ALA A 525 -0.16 -9.30 -5.28
C ALA A 525 -0.37 -10.73 -4.74
N GLY A 526 -0.33 -10.92 -3.42
CA GLY A 526 -0.68 -12.19 -2.78
C GLY A 526 -2.19 -12.44 -2.74
N VAL A 527 -3.01 -11.40 -2.51
CA VAL A 527 -4.49 -11.49 -2.55
C VAL A 527 -4.98 -11.67 -3.98
N ILE A 528 -4.57 -10.79 -4.88
CA ILE A 528 -4.98 -10.74 -6.29
C ILE A 528 -4.01 -11.57 -7.14
N ASN A 529 -4.13 -12.89 -7.00
CA ASN A 529 -3.33 -13.85 -7.75
C ASN A 529 -4.24 -14.80 -8.56
N PRO A 530 -4.72 -14.41 -9.75
CA PRO A 530 -5.54 -15.27 -10.60
C PRO A 530 -4.84 -16.60 -10.94
N PRO A 531 -5.51 -17.76 -10.83
CA PRO A 531 -4.93 -19.07 -11.13
C PRO A 531 -4.32 -19.17 -12.53
N GLU A 532 -4.89 -18.49 -13.51
CA GLU A 532 -4.49 -18.52 -14.91
C GLU A 532 -3.09 -17.94 -15.13
N LEU A 533 -2.65 -17.02 -14.25
CA LEU A 533 -1.33 -16.40 -14.34
C LEU A 533 -0.20 -17.33 -13.87
N LYS A 534 -0.52 -18.40 -13.12
CA LYS A 534 0.44 -19.40 -12.62
C LYS A 534 1.66 -18.76 -11.93
N LYS A 535 1.43 -17.68 -11.18
CA LYS A 535 2.45 -16.96 -10.43
C LYS A 535 2.42 -17.35 -8.96
N TYR A 536 3.60 -17.21 -8.34
CA TYR A 536 3.81 -17.42 -6.91
C TYR A 536 3.45 -18.84 -6.46
N GLN A 537 3.35 -18.99 -5.14
CA GLN A 537 3.09 -20.20 -4.40
C GLN A 537 2.26 -19.83 -3.17
N HIS A 538 1.70 -20.83 -2.51
CA HIS A 538 1.01 -20.66 -1.24
C HIS A 538 1.30 -21.84 -0.32
N TRP A 539 1.21 -21.61 0.99
CA TRP A 539 1.36 -22.63 2.01
C TRP A 539 0.03 -22.87 2.71
N VAL A 540 -0.25 -24.13 3.02
CA VAL A 540 -1.49 -24.58 3.65
C VAL A 540 -1.21 -25.69 4.65
N ASP A 541 -2.22 -26.05 5.44
CA ASP A 541 -2.23 -27.27 6.26
C ASP A 541 -1.11 -27.35 7.32
N GLY A 542 -0.52 -26.20 7.70
CA GLY A 542 0.41 -26.12 8.84
C GLY A 542 -0.28 -26.28 10.19
N ASP A 543 0.47 -26.69 11.21
CA ASP A 543 -0.04 -26.96 12.55
C ASP A 543 -0.20 -25.68 13.39
N PHE A 544 -1.41 -25.45 13.91
CA PHE A 544 -1.74 -24.34 14.81
C PHE A 544 -1.27 -24.54 16.26
N SER A 545 -0.86 -25.76 16.62
CA SER A 545 -0.27 -26.05 17.93
C SER A 545 1.04 -25.28 18.14
N GLU A 546 1.75 -25.02 17.04
CA GLU A 546 2.90 -24.13 17.00
C GLU A 546 2.49 -22.69 17.33
N GLY A 547 3.25 -22.07 18.23
CA GLY A 547 2.93 -20.75 18.78
C GLY A 547 2.97 -19.62 17.75
N GLU A 548 3.99 -19.66 16.90
CA GLU A 548 4.35 -18.59 15.99
C GLU A 548 4.16 -19.00 14.53
N LEU A 549 4.03 -18.01 13.64
CA LEU A 549 3.88 -18.27 12.20
C LEU A 549 5.06 -19.08 11.64
N THR A 550 6.26 -18.91 12.18
CA THR A 550 7.45 -19.66 11.77
C THR A 550 7.27 -21.16 11.98
N GLY A 551 6.82 -21.59 13.16
CA GLY A 551 6.53 -23.01 13.44
C GLY A 551 5.38 -23.56 12.60
N TRP A 552 4.33 -22.75 12.36
CA TRP A 552 3.27 -23.13 11.42
C TRP A 552 3.81 -23.35 10.01
N LEU A 553 4.71 -22.49 9.54
CA LEU A 553 5.29 -22.58 8.19
C LEU A 553 6.21 -23.79 8.02
N GLU A 554 6.94 -24.19 9.07
CA GLU A 554 7.80 -25.39 9.05
C GLU A 554 7.02 -26.69 8.83
N THR A 555 5.76 -26.72 9.23
CA THR A 555 4.86 -27.89 9.08
C THR A 555 3.89 -27.75 7.90
N ALA A 556 3.85 -26.59 7.25
CA ALA A 556 2.92 -26.31 6.15
C ALA A 556 3.39 -26.94 4.82
N GLU A 557 2.43 -27.30 3.99
CA GLU A 557 2.66 -27.79 2.64
C GLU A 557 2.75 -26.61 1.65
N GLU A 558 3.87 -26.47 0.95
CA GLU A 558 4.00 -25.52 -0.15
C GLU A 558 3.35 -26.06 -1.42
N ARG A 559 2.42 -25.28 -2.00
CA ARG A 559 1.73 -25.59 -3.25
C ARG A 559 2.01 -24.50 -4.29
N PRO A 560 2.31 -24.86 -5.56
CA PRO A 560 2.56 -23.88 -6.61
C PRO A 560 1.27 -23.16 -7.03
N GLY A 561 1.41 -21.90 -7.44
CA GLY A 561 0.33 -21.10 -8.02
C GLY A 561 -0.61 -20.47 -6.98
N SER A 562 -1.79 -20.09 -7.46
CA SER A 562 -2.81 -19.36 -6.70
C SER A 562 -3.45 -20.21 -5.61
N TRP A 563 -3.78 -19.57 -4.49
CA TRP A 563 -4.58 -20.12 -3.40
C TRP A 563 -6.10 -20.04 -3.66
N TRP A 564 -6.57 -19.31 -4.68
CA TRP A 564 -8.00 -19.16 -4.97
C TRP A 564 -8.73 -20.52 -5.13
N PRO A 565 -8.16 -21.54 -5.81
CA PRO A 565 -8.81 -22.85 -5.93
C PRO A 565 -8.98 -23.56 -4.58
N ASP A 566 -8.02 -23.39 -3.65
CA ASP A 566 -8.13 -23.92 -2.28
C ASP A 566 -9.31 -23.27 -1.54
N TRP A 567 -9.42 -21.95 -1.64
CA TRP A 567 -10.51 -21.19 -1.05
C TRP A 567 -11.87 -21.56 -1.63
N ALA A 568 -12.00 -21.66 -2.96
CA ALA A 568 -13.26 -22.08 -3.59
C ALA A 568 -13.67 -23.50 -3.17
N ALA A 569 -12.72 -24.44 -3.07
CA ALA A 569 -13.00 -25.80 -2.59
C ALA A 569 -13.48 -25.82 -1.13
N TRP A 570 -12.90 -24.96 -0.27
CA TRP A 570 -13.35 -24.78 1.12
C TRP A 570 -14.75 -24.17 1.18
N LEU A 571 -15.00 -23.13 0.37
CA LEU A 571 -16.26 -22.39 0.35
C LEU A 571 -17.41 -23.21 -0.24
N ALA A 572 -17.16 -24.01 -1.28
CA ALA A 572 -18.17 -24.86 -1.92
C ALA A 572 -18.82 -25.83 -0.90
N LYS A 573 -18.02 -26.40 0.02
CA LYS A 573 -18.50 -27.27 1.11
C LYS A 573 -19.46 -26.55 2.07
N LYS A 574 -19.42 -25.23 2.12
CA LYS A 574 -20.27 -24.38 2.97
C LYS A 574 -21.42 -23.75 2.19
N SER A 575 -21.47 -23.92 0.87
CA SER A 575 -22.38 -23.15 0.02
C SER A 575 -23.63 -23.90 -0.44
N GLY A 576 -23.85 -25.10 0.10
CA GLY A 576 -25.05 -25.89 -0.16
C GLY A 576 -25.06 -26.50 -1.56
N LYS A 577 -26.23 -27.03 -1.95
CA LYS A 577 -26.45 -27.61 -3.28
C LYS A 577 -26.42 -26.53 -4.37
N MET A 578 -26.31 -26.95 -5.63
CA MET A 578 -26.54 -26.07 -6.76
C MET A 578 -28.03 -25.78 -6.94
N VAL A 579 -28.35 -24.56 -7.36
CA VAL A 579 -29.69 -24.05 -7.68
C VAL A 579 -29.62 -23.29 -9.01
N PRO A 580 -30.74 -23.07 -9.72
CA PRO A 580 -30.75 -22.22 -10.91
C PRO A 580 -30.12 -20.85 -10.64
N ALA A 581 -29.39 -20.33 -11.62
CA ALA A 581 -28.75 -19.03 -11.53
C ALA A 581 -29.76 -17.90 -11.27
N ARG A 582 -29.35 -16.91 -10.47
CA ARG A 582 -30.20 -15.79 -10.06
C ARG A 582 -29.99 -14.61 -10.99
N GLU A 583 -31.08 -13.96 -11.39
CA GLU A 583 -31.02 -12.70 -12.12
C GLU A 583 -30.78 -11.54 -11.14
N PRO A 584 -29.82 -10.65 -11.39
CA PRO A 584 -29.56 -9.52 -10.49
C PRO A 584 -30.74 -8.54 -10.36
N GLY A 585 -31.13 -8.23 -9.13
CA GLY A 585 -32.21 -7.28 -8.83
C GLY A 585 -33.61 -7.83 -9.12
N ALA A 586 -33.77 -9.15 -9.13
CA ALA A 586 -35.05 -9.79 -9.39
C ALA A 586 -36.09 -9.54 -8.28
N VAL A 587 -35.63 -9.25 -7.05
CA VAL A 587 -36.51 -8.99 -5.90
C VAL A 587 -36.46 -7.52 -5.49
N LEU A 588 -35.27 -6.96 -5.28
CA LEU A 588 -35.06 -5.57 -4.84
C LEU A 588 -35.21 -4.55 -5.98
N GLY A 589 -35.17 -4.99 -7.23
CA GLY A 589 -35.09 -4.14 -8.40
C GLY A 589 -33.65 -3.75 -8.75
N VAL A 590 -33.50 -3.11 -9.91
CA VAL A 590 -32.22 -2.61 -10.43
C VAL A 590 -32.21 -1.10 -10.36
N LEU A 591 -31.19 -0.53 -9.71
CA LEU A 591 -30.98 0.93 -9.65
C LEU A 591 -30.13 1.42 -10.83
N GLU A 592 -29.01 0.74 -11.10
CA GLU A 592 -28.13 1.02 -12.24
C GLU A 592 -27.20 -0.17 -12.53
N ASP A 593 -26.43 -0.07 -13.61
CA ASP A 593 -25.43 -1.07 -13.96
C ASP A 593 -24.18 -0.97 -13.07
N ALA A 594 -23.60 -2.12 -12.72
CA ALA A 594 -22.24 -2.16 -12.17
C ALA A 594 -21.27 -1.45 -13.13
N PRO A 595 -20.25 -0.73 -12.61
CA PRO A 595 -19.74 -0.78 -11.24
C PRO A 595 -20.44 0.18 -10.26
N GLY A 596 -21.54 0.83 -10.67
CA GLY A 596 -22.23 1.83 -9.86
C GLY A 596 -21.59 3.22 -9.93
N SER A 597 -22.26 4.20 -9.32
CA SER A 597 -21.91 5.62 -9.36
C SER A 597 -20.92 6.01 -8.25
N PHE A 598 -20.96 5.35 -7.09
CA PHE A 598 -20.10 5.68 -5.94
C PHE A 598 -18.63 5.49 -6.28
N VAL A 599 -18.27 4.35 -6.87
CA VAL A 599 -16.89 4.02 -7.22
C VAL A 599 -16.31 4.90 -8.34
N LYS A 600 -17.16 5.51 -9.18
CA LYS A 600 -16.72 6.37 -10.29
C LYS A 600 -16.27 7.75 -9.84
N LYS A 601 -16.65 8.20 -8.64
CA LYS A 601 -16.26 9.52 -8.11
C LYS A 601 -14.78 9.55 -7.74
N ARG A 602 -13.99 10.38 -8.40
CA ARG A 602 -12.57 10.61 -8.07
C ARG A 602 -12.41 11.90 -7.30
N PHE A 603 -11.41 11.97 -6.41
CA PHE A 603 -11.14 13.18 -5.62
C PHE A 603 -10.39 14.26 -6.43
N ASP A 604 -9.66 13.84 -7.46
CA ASP A 604 -8.84 14.68 -8.33
C ASP A 604 -9.55 15.10 -9.62
N GLU A 605 -10.82 14.69 -9.80
CA GLU A 605 -11.69 15.15 -10.87
C GLU A 605 -12.75 16.08 -10.28
N GLY A 606 -12.79 17.33 -10.76
CA GLY A 606 -13.64 18.40 -10.24
C GLY A 606 -15.13 18.27 -10.57
#